data_AF-A0A0E3C050-F1
#
_entry.id   AF-A0A0E3C050-F1
#
_cell.length_a   1.000
_cell.length_b   1.000
_cell.length_c   1.000
_cell.angle_alpha   90.00
_cell.angle_beta   90.00
_cell.angle_gamma   90.00
#
_symmetry.space_group_name_H-M   'P 1'
#
loop_
_entity.id
_entity.type
_entity.pdbx_description
1 polymer ?
#
loop_
_entity_poly.entity_id
_entity_poly.type
_entity_poly.pdbx_seq_one_letter_code
_entity_poly.pdbx_strand_id
1 'polypeptide(L)'
;MASNASQPVQAYRYELLPENLHADWKIIVDRVRAAYDKKPESAIQLENARQHGFGFVRALVAAGLVTVVAKTDLMELLLYPRSSC
;
A
#
# COMPACT_ATOMS: atom_id res chain seq x y z
N MET A 1 15.16 24.74 6.65
CA MET A 1 15.48 23.74 5.60
C MET A 1 15.65 22.40 6.30
N ALA A 2 14.66 21.52 6.22
CA ALA A 2 14.76 20.16 6.74
C ALA A 2 14.86 19.21 5.53
N SER A 3 16.08 18.77 5.26
CA SER A 3 16.39 17.69 4.33
C SER A 3 15.71 16.41 4.82
N ASN A 4 14.71 15.90 4.10
CA ASN A 4 14.03 14.64 4.46
C ASN A 4 13.88 13.75 3.23
N ALA A 5 15.00 13.26 2.72
CA ALA A 5 15.05 12.23 1.68
C ALA A 5 14.51 10.86 2.15
N SER A 6 14.06 10.75 3.40
CA SER A 6 13.48 9.54 4.03
C SER A 6 11.99 9.33 3.75
N GLN A 7 11.34 10.25 3.02
CA GLN A 7 9.89 10.21 2.78
C GLN A 7 9.35 9.06 1.89
N PRO A 8 10.09 8.41 0.97
CA PRO A 8 9.49 7.34 0.18
C PRO A 8 9.27 6.05 0.99
N VAL A 9 10.18 5.68 1.90
CA VAL A 9 10.11 4.39 2.61
C VAL A 9 8.89 4.30 3.53
N GLN A 10 8.62 5.35 4.32
CA GLN A 10 7.42 5.42 5.16
C GLN A 10 6.12 5.51 4.35
N ALA A 11 6.15 6.13 3.17
CA ALA A 11 4.97 6.27 2.32
C ALA A 11 4.48 4.91 1.78
N TYR A 12 5.34 3.89 1.72
CA TYR A 12 4.99 2.54 1.28
C TYR A 12 5.03 1.51 2.42
N ARG A 13 5.39 1.87 3.65
CA ARG A 13 5.51 0.91 4.78
C ARG A 13 6.38 -0.31 4.46
N TYR A 14 7.49 -0.08 3.75
CA TYR A 14 8.39 -1.15 3.31
C TYR A 14 9.02 -1.94 4.47
N GLU A 15 9.13 -1.33 5.65
CA GLU A 15 9.57 -1.98 6.88
C GLU A 15 8.70 -3.17 7.30
N LEU A 16 7.45 -3.23 6.80
CA LEU A 16 6.50 -4.31 7.08
C LEU A 16 6.59 -5.47 6.08
N LEU A 17 7.46 -5.37 5.07
CA LEU A 17 7.50 -6.25 3.91
C LEU A 17 8.91 -6.79 3.67
N PRO A 18 9.05 -8.06 3.26
CA PRO A 18 10.28 -8.57 2.68
C PRO A 18 10.76 -7.71 1.50
N GLU A 19 12.06 -7.44 1.42
CA GLU A 19 12.65 -6.55 0.40
C GLU A 19 12.32 -6.96 -1.03
N ASN A 20 12.26 -8.27 -1.29
CA ASN A 20 11.95 -8.82 -2.61
C ASN A 20 10.51 -8.52 -3.07
N LEU A 21 9.63 -8.03 -2.20
CA LEU A 21 8.24 -7.69 -2.49
C LEU A 21 8.01 -6.17 -2.59
N HIS A 22 9.02 -5.34 -2.34
CA HIS A 22 8.88 -3.88 -2.33
C HIS A 22 8.45 -3.34 -3.70
N ALA A 23 8.97 -3.91 -4.79
CA ALA A 23 8.63 -3.50 -6.15
C ALA A 23 7.16 -3.78 -6.49
N ASP A 24 6.68 -5.00 -6.26
CA ASP A 24 5.28 -5.37 -6.46
C ASP A 24 4.34 -4.52 -5.61
N TRP A 25 4.70 -4.34 -4.33
CA TRP A 25 3.93 -3.51 -3.43
C TRP A 25 3.85 -2.06 -3.89
N LYS A 26 4.95 -1.49 -4.40
CA LYS A 26 4.98 -0.14 -4.96
C LYS A 26 3.95 0.03 -6.07
N ILE A 27 3.92 -0.93 -7.01
CA ILE A 27 3.02 -0.90 -8.17
C ILE A 27 1.56 -0.91 -7.70
N ILE A 28 1.24 -1.75 -6.71
CA ILE A 28 -0.11 -1.84 -6.12
C ILE A 28 -0.51 -0.50 -5.48
N VAL A 29 0.34 0.05 -4.61
CA VAL A 29 0.05 1.31 -3.90
C VAL A 29 -0.05 2.48 -4.88
N ASP A 30 0.82 2.57 -5.88
CA ASP A 30 0.78 3.62 -6.89
C ASP A 30 -0.51 3.55 -7.73
N ARG A 31 -0.96 2.34 -8.08
CA ARG A 31 -2.24 2.15 -8.78
C ARG A 31 -3.42 2.60 -7.93
N VAL A 32 -3.42 2.28 -6.64
CA VAL A 32 -4.45 2.74 -5.69
C VAL A 32 -4.41 4.26 -5.54
N ARG A 33 -3.22 4.88 -5.41
CA ARG A 33 -3.05 6.34 -5.38
C ARG A 33 -3.60 7.01 -6.63
N ALA A 34 -3.20 6.54 -7.81
CA ALA A 34 -3.62 7.11 -9.07
C ALA A 34 -5.15 7.03 -9.28
N ALA A 35 -5.79 5.96 -8.81
CA ALA A 35 -7.25 5.82 -8.85
C ALA A 35 -7.96 6.58 -7.71
N TYR A 36 -7.29 6.82 -6.59
CA TYR A 36 -7.82 7.64 -5.49
C TYR A 36 -7.86 9.12 -5.89
N ASP A 37 -6.85 9.58 -6.60
CA ASP A 37 -6.67 10.98 -7.02
C ASP A 37 -7.67 11.42 -8.10
N LYS A 38 -8.26 10.47 -8.81
CA LYS A 38 -9.25 10.67 -9.88
C LYS A 38 -10.68 10.35 -9.41
N LYS A 39 -10.94 10.43 -8.10
CA LYS A 39 -12.31 10.36 -7.59
C LYS A 39 -13.05 11.67 -7.91
N PRO A 40 -14.34 11.59 -8.27
CA PRO A 40 -15.19 10.39 -8.29
C PRO A 40 -15.11 9.53 -9.56
N GLU A 41 -14.49 10.01 -10.64
CA GLU A 41 -14.50 9.43 -11.98
C GLU A 41 -13.97 7.98 -12.05
N SER A 42 -13.07 7.61 -11.13
CA SER A 42 -12.47 6.29 -11.06
C SER A 42 -12.84 5.46 -9.82
N ALA A 43 -14.04 5.66 -9.26
CA ALA A 43 -14.49 4.93 -8.07
C ALA A 43 -14.41 3.40 -8.22
N ILE A 44 -14.84 2.87 -9.38
CA ILE A 44 -14.79 1.43 -9.68
C ILE A 44 -13.34 0.94 -9.81
N GLN A 45 -12.49 1.68 -10.51
CA GLN A 45 -11.07 1.34 -10.68
C GLN A 45 -10.34 1.36 -9.33
N LEU A 46 -10.69 2.28 -8.45
CA LEU A 46 -10.13 2.30 -7.10
C LEU A 46 -10.56 1.08 -6.30
N GLU A 47 -11.85 0.72 -6.32
CA GLU A 47 -12.34 -0.44 -5.60
C GLU A 47 -11.63 -1.72 -6.09
N ASN A 48 -11.50 -1.88 -7.41
CA ASN A 48 -10.75 -2.99 -8.01
C ASN A 48 -9.26 -2.98 -7.59
N ALA A 49 -8.62 -1.81 -7.57
CA ALA A 49 -7.22 -1.70 -7.16
C ALA A 49 -7.03 -2.03 -5.67
N ARG A 50 -7.96 -1.60 -4.81
CA ARG A 50 -7.97 -1.95 -3.38
C ARG A 50 -8.19 -3.42 -3.15
N GLN A 51 -9.16 -4.04 -3.83
CA GLN A 51 -9.41 -5.48 -3.72
C GLN A 51 -8.18 -6.30 -4.13
N HIS A 52 -7.49 -5.90 -5.19
CA HIS A 52 -6.23 -6.52 -5.59
C HIS A 52 -5.16 -6.39 -4.50
N GLY A 53 -4.95 -5.18 -3.96
CA GLY A 53 -4.00 -4.96 -2.86
C GLY A 53 -4.36 -5.73 -1.59
N PHE A 54 -5.64 -5.81 -1.22
CA PHE A 54 -6.11 -6.63 -0.11
C PHE A 54 -5.91 -8.14 -0.35
N GLY A 55 -6.03 -8.59 -1.60
CA GLY A 55 -5.68 -9.94 -2.00
C GLY A 55 -4.20 -10.23 -1.77
N PHE A 56 -3.33 -9.32 -2.22
CA PHE A 56 -1.89 -9.39 -2.02
C PHE A 56 -1.52 -9.47 -0.53
N VAL A 57 -1.98 -8.53 0.30
CA VAL A 57 -1.68 -8.52 1.75
C VAL A 57 -2.19 -9.79 2.44
N ARG A 58 -3.38 -10.29 2.08
CA ARG A 58 -3.89 -11.56 2.62
C ARG A 58 -3.02 -12.75 2.24
N ALA A 59 -2.49 -12.80 1.02
CA ALA A 59 -1.56 -13.84 0.59
C ALA A 59 -0.25 -13.80 1.38
N LEU A 60 0.28 -12.61 1.69
CA LEU A 60 1.49 -12.47 2.50
C LEU A 60 1.30 -13.01 3.92
N VAL A 61 0.15 -12.76 4.54
CA VAL A 61 -0.18 -13.28 5.88
C VAL A 61 -0.34 -14.80 5.84
N ALA A 62 -1.04 -15.33 4.83
CA ALA A 62 -1.20 -16.77 4.66
C ALA A 62 0.14 -17.50 4.44
N ALA A 63 1.09 -16.84 3.78
CA ALA A 63 2.46 -17.33 3.58
C ALA A 63 3.38 -17.11 4.79
N GLY A 64 2.91 -16.46 5.87
CA GLY A 64 3.72 -16.14 7.04
C GLY A 64 4.80 -15.07 6.81
N LEU A 65 4.69 -14.30 5.72
CA LEU A 65 5.68 -13.28 5.35
C LEU A 65 5.48 -11.95 6.08
N VAL A 66 4.28 -11.70 6.60
CA VAL A 66 3.95 -10.50 7.39
C VAL A 66 3.07 -10.86 8.58
N THR A 67 3.18 -10.10 9.67
CA THR A 67 2.39 -10.32 10.88
C THR A 67 0.94 -9.84 10.71
N VAL A 68 0.04 -10.26 11.62
CA VAL A 68 -1.35 -9.76 11.65
C VAL A 68 -1.40 -8.25 11.92
N VAL A 69 -0.43 -7.70 12.66
CA VAL A 69 -0.33 -6.25 12.89
C VAL A 69 0.08 -5.55 11.59
N ALA A 70 1.13 -6.04 10.93
CA ALA A 70 1.59 -5.52 9.63
C ALA A 70 0.50 -5.57 8.55
N LYS A 71 -0.33 -6.62 8.55
CA LYS A 71 -1.51 -6.72 7.68
C LYS A 71 -2.43 -5.51 7.82
N THR A 72 -2.76 -5.13 9.05
CA THR A 72 -3.68 -4.02 9.33
C THR A 72 -3.12 -2.71 8.79
N ASP A 73 -1.86 -2.42 9.07
CA ASP A 73 -1.19 -1.20 8.62
C ASP A 73 -1.09 -1.12 7.08
N LEU A 74 -0.78 -2.24 6.43
CA LEU A 74 -0.73 -2.32 4.97
C LEU A 74 -2.12 -2.16 4.34
N MET A 75 -3.17 -2.70 4.95
CA MET A 75 -4.55 -2.52 4.48
C MET A 75 -5.03 -1.08 4.68
N GLU A 76 -4.68 -0.45 5.81
CA GLU A 76 -4.98 0.95 6.09
C GLU A 76 -4.35 1.88 5.05
N LEU A 77 -3.10 1.61 4.64
CA LEU A 77 -2.44 2.35 3.57
C LEU A 77 -3.24 2.29 2.25
N LEU A 78 -3.87 1.16 1.91
CA LEU A 78 -4.69 1.07 0.68
C LEU A 78 -6.04 1.78 0.80
N LEU A 79 -6.56 1.93 2.03
CA LEU A 79 -7.77 2.72 2.30
C LEU A 79 -7.45 4.22 2.23
N TYR A 80 -6.33 4.64 2.79
CA TYR A 80 -5.91 6.03 2.90
C TYR A 80 -4.51 6.24 2.30
N PRO A 81 -4.36 6.09 0.96
CA PRO A 81 -3.05 6.01 0.31
C PRO A 81 -2.23 7.29 0.31
N ARG A 82 -2.83 8.42 0.73
CA ARG A 82 -2.15 9.70 0.97
C ARG A 82 -1.91 10.01 2.46
N SER A 83 -2.46 9.22 3.37
CA SER A 83 -2.25 9.40 4.81
C SER A 83 -0.93 8.76 5.19
N SER A 84 0.14 9.56 5.14
CA SER A 84 1.44 9.23 5.71
C SER A 84 1.48 9.83 7.11
N CYS A 85 0.88 9.15 8.09
CA CYS A 85 1.18 9.41 9.50
C CYS A 85 2.46 8.67 9.89
#